data_AF-A0A6N8BAU0-F1
#
_entry.id   AF-A0A6N8BAU0-F1
#
_cell.length_a   1.000
_cell.length_b   1.000
_cell.length_c   1.000
_cell.angle_alpha   90.00
_cell.angle_beta   90.00
_cell.angle_gamma   90.00
#
_symmetry.space_group_name_H-M   'P 1'
#
loop_
_entity.id
_entity.type
_entity.pdbx_description
1 polymer ?
#
loop_
_entity_poly.entity_id
_entity_poly.type
_entity_poly.pdbx_seq_one_letter_code
_entity_poly.pdbx_strand_id
1 'polypeptide(L)'
;MIKDKRLELRLPSDHWIWQYPPGSRSKRMREALGLMESLQRTLTNLDKRLEQVEEMLASGELIYSDGRDRQEKHKSCAIKFDTDAFMNI
;
A
#
# COMPACT_ATOMS: atom_id res chain seq x y z
N MET A 1 -14.79 -27.90 -7.21
CA MET A 1 -15.30 -27.79 -5.83
C MET A 1 -14.12 -27.72 -4.87
N ILE A 2 -13.82 -26.55 -4.30
CA ILE A 2 -12.88 -26.46 -3.18
C ILE A 2 -13.62 -27.08 -2.00
N LYS A 3 -13.20 -28.26 -1.53
CA LYS A 3 -13.78 -28.91 -0.36
C LYS A 3 -13.54 -27.99 0.84
N ASP A 4 -14.61 -27.58 1.54
CA ASP A 4 -14.50 -26.89 2.82
C ASP A 4 -13.67 -27.77 3.77
N LYS A 5 -12.40 -27.41 3.96
CA LYS A 5 -11.53 -28.09 4.92
C LYS A 5 -11.97 -27.65 6.31
N ARG A 6 -12.58 -28.58 7.05
CA ARG A 6 -12.94 -28.36 8.45
C ARG A 6 -11.68 -28.46 9.30
N LEU A 7 -11.40 -27.41 10.04
CA LEU A 7 -10.29 -27.33 10.99
C LEU A 7 -10.86 -27.48 12.41
N GLU A 8 -10.32 -28.41 13.19
CA GLU A 8 -10.66 -28.55 14.60
C GLU A 8 -9.50 -28.05 15.45
N LEU A 9 -9.78 -27.09 16.31
CA LEU A 9 -8.78 -26.40 17.13
C LEU A 9 -9.22 -26.44 18.60
N ARG A 10 -8.25 -26.62 19.49
CA ARG A 10 -8.43 -26.33 20.91
C ARG A 10 -7.94 -24.91 21.17
N LEU A 11 -8.84 -24.07 21.65
CA LEU A 11 -8.50 -22.71 22.06
C LEU A 11 -8.48 -22.64 23.60
N PRO A 12 -7.71 -21.71 24.17
CA PRO A 12 -7.74 -21.40 25.60
C PRO A 12 -9.16 -21.14 26.10
N SER A 13 -9.43 -21.42 27.38
CA SER A 13 -10.77 -21.24 27.96
C SER A 13 -11.21 -19.78 28.05
N ASP A 14 -10.26 -18.85 28.05
CA ASP A 14 -10.45 -17.40 28.07
C ASP A 14 -10.50 -16.78 26.66
N HIS A 15 -10.45 -17.58 25.60
CA HIS A 15 -10.42 -17.08 24.24
C HIS A 15 -11.69 -16.26 23.90
N TRP A 16 -11.49 -15.07 23.33
CA TRP A 16 -12.55 -14.08 23.03
C TRP A 16 -13.73 -14.65 22.23
N ILE A 17 -13.48 -15.65 21.36
CA ILE A 17 -14.51 -16.29 20.55
C ILE A 17 -15.62 -16.96 21.37
N TRP A 18 -15.34 -17.33 22.63
CA TRP A 18 -16.31 -17.98 23.50
C TRP A 18 -17.43 -17.05 23.97
N GLN A 19 -17.22 -15.74 23.87
CA GLN A 19 -18.25 -14.72 24.15
C GLN A 19 -19.41 -14.76 23.15
N TYR A 20 -19.22 -15.39 21.97
CA TYR A 20 -20.27 -15.51 20.95
C TYR A 20 -21.05 -16.81 21.08
N PRO A 21 -22.34 -16.84 20.65
CA PRO A 21 -23.16 -18.06 20.68
C PRO A 21 -22.60 -19.21 19.84
N PRO A 22 -22.73 -20.47 20.30
CA PRO A 22 -22.36 -21.66 19.52
C PRO A 22 -23.20 -21.69 18.22
N GLY A 23 -22.51 -21.68 17.07
CA GLY A 23 -23.13 -21.53 15.74
C GLY A 23 -22.63 -20.30 14.98
N SER A 24 -22.35 -19.19 15.68
CA SER A 24 -21.79 -17.98 15.07
C SER A 24 -20.25 -17.91 15.14
N ARG A 25 -19.64 -18.67 16.07
CA ARG A 25 -18.20 -18.67 16.35
C ARG A 25 -17.35 -18.94 15.11
N SER A 26 -17.68 -19.96 14.31
CA SER A 26 -16.89 -20.29 13.12
C SER A 26 -16.92 -19.18 12.07
N LYS A 27 -18.06 -18.50 11.92
CA LYS A 27 -18.19 -17.35 11.03
C LYS A 27 -17.33 -16.18 11.53
N ARG A 28 -17.44 -15.85 12.82
CA ARG A 28 -16.62 -14.80 13.47
C ARG A 28 -15.13 -15.08 13.37
N MET A 29 -14.71 -16.34 13.56
CA MET A 29 -13.32 -16.74 13.44
C MET A 29 -12.82 -16.57 12.00
N ARG A 30 -13.64 -16.93 11.00
CA ARG A 30 -13.28 -16.74 9.58
C ARG A 30 -13.14 -15.26 9.23
N GLU A 31 -14.05 -14.41 9.71
CA GLU A 31 -13.97 -12.95 9.55
C GLU A 31 -12.67 -12.40 10.17
N ALA A 32 -12.35 -12.81 11.40
CA ALA A 32 -11.13 -12.40 12.10
C ALA A 32 -9.86 -12.84 11.37
N LEU A 33 -9.81 -14.10 10.90
CA LEU A 33 -8.66 -14.61 10.13
C LEU A 33 -8.48 -13.85 8.81
N GLY A 34 -9.57 -13.55 8.11
CA GLY A 34 -9.50 -12.74 6.88
C GLY A 34 -8.97 -11.33 7.13
N LEU A 35 -9.37 -10.71 8.25
CA LEU A 35 -8.84 -9.41 8.66
C LEU A 35 -7.34 -9.49 8.98
N MET A 36 -6.91 -10.50 9.73
CA MET A 36 -5.50 -10.72 10.06
C MET A 36 -4.66 -10.93 8.80
N GLU A 37 -5.14 -11.71 7.85
CA GLU A 37 -4.46 -11.91 6.56
C GLU A 37 -4.33 -10.60 5.77
N SER A 38 -5.40 -9.81 5.71
CA SER A 38 -5.36 -8.50 5.04
C SER A 38 -4.36 -7.57 5.71
N LEU A 39 -4.36 -7.49 7.04
CA LEU A 39 -3.43 -6.66 7.79
C LEU A 39 -1.98 -7.09 7.57
N GLN A 40 -1.71 -8.40 7.62
CA GLN A 40 -0.38 -8.93 7.34
C GLN A 40 0.11 -8.53 5.95
N ARG A 41 -0.73 -8.66 4.91
CA ARG A 41 -0.39 -8.24 3.55
C ARG A 41 -0.08 -6.75 3.45
N THR A 42 -0.88 -5.90 4.12
CA THR A 42 -0.65 -4.45 4.15
C THR A 42 0.66 -4.11 4.85
N LEU A 43 0.93 -4.72 6.01
CA LEU A 43 2.17 -4.49 6.75
C LEU A 43 3.39 -4.92 5.93
N THR A 44 3.35 -6.10 5.31
CA THR A 44 4.44 -6.56 4.43
C THR A 44 4.66 -5.63 3.23
N ASN A 45 3.61 -5.02 2.68
CA ASN A 45 3.76 -4.05 1.60
C ASN A 45 4.41 -2.75 2.11
N LEU A 46 3.97 -2.25 3.26
CA LEU A 46 4.57 -1.06 3.88
C LEU A 46 6.05 -1.27 4.18
N ASP A 47 6.41 -2.44 4.71
CA ASP A 47 7.79 -2.82 5.01
C ASP A 47 8.67 -2.72 3.75
N LYS A 48 8.23 -3.35 2.64
CA LYS A 48 8.93 -3.25 1.34
C LYS A 48 9.04 -1.82 0.82
N ARG A 49 8.02 -1.00 1.02
CA ARG A 49 8.05 0.41 0.59
C ARG A 49 9.03 1.23 1.43
N LEU A 50 9.15 0.91 2.72
CA LEU A 50 10.13 1.52 3.60
C LEU A 50 11.54 1.10 3.20
N GLU A 51 11.79 -0.19 2.96
CA GLU A 51 13.07 -0.70 2.43
C GLU A 51 13.48 0.05 1.15
N GLN A 52 12.56 0.23 0.20
CA GLN A 52 12.82 0.99 -1.03
C GLN A 52 13.18 2.45 -0.75
N VAL A 53 12.51 3.11 0.20
CA VAL A 53 12.82 4.49 0.56
C VAL A 53 14.19 4.58 1.23
N GLU A 54 14.53 3.62 2.09
CA GLU A 54 15.86 3.53 2.71
C GLU A 54 16.96 3.33 1.65
N GLU A 55 16.73 2.47 0.65
CA GLU A 55 17.66 2.28 -0.47
C GLU A 55 17.82 3.55 -1.31
N MET A 56 16.73 4.25 -1.64
CA MET A 56 16.76 5.52 -2.39
C MET A 56 17.47 6.63 -1.61
N LEU A 57 17.27 6.68 -0.29
CA LEU A 57 17.99 7.59 0.61
C LEU A 57 19.49 7.30 0.61
N ALA A 58 19.86 6.02 0.67
CA ALA A 58 21.25 5.57 0.68
C ALA A 58 21.95 5.79 -0.68
N SER A 59 21.25 5.64 -1.80
CA SER A 59 21.79 5.88 -3.15
C SER A 59 21.88 7.37 -3.51
N GLY A 60 21.25 8.26 -2.74
CA GLY A 60 21.17 9.70 -3.03
C GLY A 60 20.17 10.05 -4.14
N GLU A 61 19.38 9.09 -4.62
CA GLU A 61 18.33 9.27 -5.63
C GLU A 61 16.99 9.63 -4.99
N LEU A 62 16.92 10.72 -4.21
CA LEU A 62 15.62 11.25 -3.79
C LEU A 62 15.08 12.23 -4.83
N ILE A 63 14.29 11.72 -5.78
CA ILE A 63 13.36 12.55 -6.54
C ILE A 63 12.09 12.69 -5.69
N TYR A 64 11.98 13.80 -4.96
CA TYR A 64 10.71 14.22 -4.35
C TYR A 64 9.69 14.42 -5.46
N SER A 65 8.77 13.48 -5.64
CA SER A 65 7.52 13.76 -6.33
C SER A 65 6.57 14.41 -5.33
N ASP A 66 6.63 15.74 -5.23
CA ASP A 66 5.52 16.50 -4.63
C ASP A 66 4.26 16.06 -5.40
N GLY A 67 3.25 15.62 -4.66
CA GLY A 67 2.02 15.02 -5.17
C GLY A 67 1.09 16.04 -5.84
N ARG A 68 1.64 16.91 -6.69
CA ARG A 68 0.91 17.96 -7.41
C ARG A 68 1.14 18.01 -8.91
N ASP A 69 1.66 16.96 -9.56
CA ASP A 69 1.63 16.91 -11.02
C ASP A 69 0.53 15.98 -11.53
N ARG A 70 -0.70 16.49 -11.42
CA ARG A 70 -1.75 16.17 -12.39
C ARG A 70 -1.19 16.53 -13.77
N GLN A 71 -0.96 15.50 -14.59
CA GLN A 71 -0.99 15.52 -16.06
C GLN A 71 -0.88 16.92 -16.71
N GLU A 72 0.33 17.32 -17.10
CA GLU A 72 0.47 18.12 -18.33
C GLU A 72 1.61 17.57 -19.18
N LYS A 73 1.23 16.92 -20.28
CA LYS A 73 2.12 16.68 -21.42
C LYS A 73 2.54 18.02 -22.01
N HIS A 74 3.54 18.68 -21.46
CA HIS A 74 4.22 19.77 -22.16
C HIS A 74 5.15 19.17 -23.20
N LYS A 75 4.67 19.14 -24.45
CA LYS A 75 5.54 19.04 -25.62
C LYS A 75 6.63 20.11 -25.46
N SER A 76 7.90 19.71 -25.54
CA SER A 76 9.02 20.64 -25.56
C SER A 76 8.87 21.59 -26.75
N CYS A 77 8.30 22.77 -26.51
CA CYS A 77 8.45 23.89 -27.41
C CYS A 77 9.83 24.47 -27.11
N ALA A 78 10.78 24.22 -27.99
CA ALA A 78 12.08 24.89 -27.93
C ALA A 78 11.85 26.39 -28.20
N ILE A 79 11.67 27.16 -27.13
CA ILE A 79 11.64 28.62 -27.22
C ILE A 79 13.06 29.05 -27.57
N LYS A 80 13.31 29.35 -28.83
CA LYS A 80 14.52 30.08 -29.23
C LYS A 80 14.26 31.55 -28.92
N PHE A 81 14.95 32.06 -27.91
CA PHE A 81 14.99 33.48 -27.60
C PHE A 81 15.69 34.19 -28.77
N ASP A 82 14.97 35.05 -29.48
CA ASP A 82 15.55 35.89 -30.52
C ASP A 82 16.11 37.15 -29.85
N THR A 83 17.41 37.12 -29.55
CA THR A 83 18.12 38.21 -28.87
C THR A 83 18.21 39.47 -29.73
N ASP A 84 18.10 39.36 -31.06
CA ASP A 84 18.22 40.51 -31.96
C ASP A 84 16.96 41.40 -31.92
N ALA A 85 15.80 40.81 -31.61
CA ALA A 85 14.56 41.54 -31.41
C ALA A 85 14.54 42.36 -30.10
N PHE A 86 15.30 41.95 -29.08
CA PHE A 86 15.30 42.59 -27.77
C PHE A 86 16.25 43.80 -27.68
N MET A 87 17.32 43.83 -28.49
CA MET A 87 18.37 44.85 -28.41
C MET A 87 18.16 46.05 -29.34
N ASN A 88 17.04 46.12 -30.07
CA ASN A 88 16.70 47.19 -31.01
C ASN A 88 15.47 48.04 -30.58
N ILE A 89 15.25 48.20 -29.27
CA ILE A 89 14.29 49.17 -28.71
C ILE A 89 15.06 50.34 -28.09
#